data_AF-A0A3Q9RPB0-F1
#
_entry.id   AF-A0A3Q9RPB0-F1
#
_cell.length_a   1.000
_cell.length_b   1.000
_cell.length_c   1.000
_cell.angle_alpha   90.00
_cell.angle_beta   90.00
_cell.angle_gamma   90.00
#
_symmetry.space_group_name_H-M   'P 1'
#
loop_
_entity.id
_entity.type
_entity.pdbx_description
1 polymer ?
#
loop_
_entity_poly.entity_id
_entity_poly.type
_entity_poly.pdbx_seq_one_letter_code
_entity_poly.pdbx_strand_id
1 'polypeptide(L)'
;MKQITEADANKYQIEAMAKAEAERVHMDGLARAEAQRAQGAQGETEAEIIRLKGAAEAEAKQKIAEAFEQFGQAAVMDMVLKMLPEYAKQVASPLGNIDKITVVDTGGSSENGGANKVTAYATNLMSTLQESLKASSGIDVKDLLENFSGKQMMLPEKSVNETMPVSRENTVDN
;
A
#
# COMPACT_ATOMS: atom_id res chain seq x y z
N MET A 1 -57.27 -44.82 53.41
CA MET A 1 -55.97 -45.52 53.38
C MET A 1 -55.28 -45.43 52.01
N LYS A 2 -55.93 -45.76 50.87
CA LYS A 2 -55.28 -45.74 49.53
C LYS A 2 -54.84 -44.35 48.99
N GLN A 3 -55.56 -43.28 49.32
CA GLN A 3 -55.19 -41.91 48.86
C GLN A 3 -53.90 -41.36 49.51
N ILE A 4 -53.55 -41.82 50.72
CA ILE A 4 -52.38 -41.32 51.45
C ILE A 4 -51.10 -41.92 50.82
N THR A 5 -51.15 -43.18 50.40
CA THR A 5 -50.04 -43.86 49.71
C THR A 5 -49.76 -43.32 48.30
N GLU A 6 -50.78 -42.85 47.57
CA GLU A 6 -50.58 -42.23 46.25
C GLU A 6 -49.98 -40.82 46.35
N ALA A 7 -50.37 -40.05 47.38
CA ALA A 7 -49.83 -38.73 47.63
C ALA A 7 -48.34 -38.77 48.03
N ASP A 8 -47.95 -39.74 48.88
CA ASP A 8 -46.55 -39.94 49.27
C ASP A 8 -45.69 -40.40 48.08
N ALA A 9 -46.21 -41.28 47.22
CA ALA A 9 -45.51 -41.71 46.00
C ALA A 9 -45.29 -40.54 45.02
N ASN A 10 -46.28 -39.66 44.85
CA ASN A 10 -46.15 -38.48 44.01
C ASN A 10 -45.16 -37.46 44.58
N LYS A 11 -45.15 -37.23 45.90
CA LYS A 11 -44.13 -36.38 46.54
C LYS A 11 -42.72 -36.91 46.31
N TYR A 12 -42.51 -38.21 46.50
CA TYR A 12 -41.21 -38.83 46.29
C TYR A 12 -40.74 -38.71 44.83
N GLN A 13 -41.63 -38.88 43.86
CA GLN A 13 -41.30 -38.70 42.44
C GLN A 13 -40.96 -37.25 42.10
N ILE A 14 -41.70 -36.28 42.65
CA ILE A 14 -41.44 -34.86 42.43
C ILE A 14 -40.11 -34.45 43.07
N GLU A 15 -39.81 -34.90 44.29
CA GLU A 15 -38.53 -34.63 44.95
C GLU A 15 -37.35 -35.30 44.22
N ALA A 16 -37.53 -36.53 43.72
CA ALA A 16 -36.53 -37.23 42.94
C ALA A 16 -36.27 -36.52 41.59
N MET A 17 -37.33 -36.08 40.89
CA MET A 17 -37.20 -35.30 39.67
C MET A 17 -36.57 -33.94 39.92
N ALA A 18 -36.94 -33.23 40.99
CA ALA A 18 -36.37 -31.94 41.34
C ALA A 18 -34.86 -32.05 41.66
N LYS A 19 -34.45 -33.10 42.38
CA LYS A 19 -33.02 -33.39 42.61
C LYS A 19 -32.30 -33.74 41.30
N ALA A 20 -32.89 -34.57 40.45
CA ALA A 20 -32.29 -34.93 39.17
C ALA A 20 -32.13 -33.70 38.25
N GLU A 21 -33.11 -32.80 38.22
CA GLU A 21 -33.04 -31.57 37.42
C GLU A 21 -32.03 -30.58 38.00
N ALA A 22 -31.94 -30.44 39.33
CA ALA A 22 -30.92 -29.62 39.98
C ALA A 22 -29.49 -30.12 39.66
N GLU A 23 -29.28 -31.44 39.73
CA GLU A 23 -28.02 -32.08 39.35
C GLU A 23 -27.72 -31.84 37.86
N ARG A 24 -28.72 -32.00 36.99
CA ARG A 24 -28.59 -31.76 35.55
C ARG A 24 -28.19 -30.33 35.24
N VAL A 25 -28.84 -29.34 35.87
CA VAL A 25 -28.52 -27.92 35.70
C VAL A 25 -27.13 -27.59 36.24
N HIS A 26 -26.74 -28.19 37.37
CA HIS A 26 -25.41 -28.01 37.94
C HIS A 26 -24.31 -28.58 37.02
N MET A 27 -24.52 -29.79 36.49
CA MET A 27 -23.62 -30.42 35.54
C MET A 27 -23.55 -29.67 34.20
N ASP A 28 -24.68 -29.19 33.68
CA ASP A 28 -24.71 -28.32 32.48
C ASP A 28 -23.95 -27.00 32.73
N GLY A 29 -24.10 -26.41 33.91
CA GLY A 29 -23.40 -25.18 34.31
C GLY A 29 -21.90 -25.36 34.36
N LEU A 30 -21.43 -26.45 34.99
CA LEU A 30 -20.02 -26.85 35.03
C LEU A 30 -19.48 -27.10 33.61
N ALA A 31 -20.20 -27.87 32.79
CA ALA A 31 -19.79 -28.17 31.42
C ALA A 31 -19.66 -26.90 30.56
N ARG A 32 -20.59 -25.95 30.69
CA ARG A 32 -20.50 -24.65 29.97
C ARG A 32 -19.33 -23.81 30.46
N ALA A 33 -19.09 -23.73 31.77
CA ALA A 33 -17.97 -22.99 32.34
C ALA A 33 -16.62 -23.57 31.89
N GLU A 34 -16.51 -24.90 31.85
CA GLU A 34 -15.32 -25.60 31.36
C GLU A 34 -15.11 -25.38 29.86
N ALA A 35 -16.18 -25.49 29.05
CA ALA A 35 -16.12 -25.22 27.61
C ALA A 35 -15.68 -23.78 27.32
N GLN A 36 -16.21 -22.80 28.05
CA GLN A 36 -15.82 -21.39 27.89
C GLN A 36 -14.36 -21.14 28.30
N ARG A 37 -13.88 -21.80 29.37
CA ARG A 37 -12.48 -21.71 29.77
C ARG A 37 -11.55 -22.35 28.73
N ALA A 38 -11.93 -23.50 28.17
CA ALA A 38 -11.19 -24.17 27.11
C ALA A 38 -11.14 -23.33 25.83
N GLN A 39 -12.25 -22.70 25.44
CA GLN A 39 -12.30 -21.79 24.30
C GLN A 39 -11.46 -20.52 24.53
N GLY A 40 -11.47 -19.96 25.74
CA GLY A 40 -10.62 -18.83 26.10
C GLY A 40 -9.13 -19.17 26.01
N ALA A 41 -8.72 -20.33 26.55
CA ALA A 41 -7.35 -20.80 26.46
C ALA A 41 -6.91 -21.07 25.01
N GLN A 42 -7.81 -21.59 24.16
CA GLN A 42 -7.55 -21.75 22.73
C GLN A 42 -7.37 -20.39 22.03
N GLY A 43 -8.22 -19.40 22.34
CA GLY A 43 -8.07 -18.05 21.80
C GLY A 43 -6.77 -17.35 22.20
N GLU A 44 -6.32 -17.54 23.45
CA GLU A 44 -5.02 -17.06 23.91
C GLU A 44 -3.86 -17.68 23.13
N THR A 45 -3.93 -18.99 22.86
CA THR A 45 -2.90 -19.67 22.05
C THR A 45 -2.90 -19.21 20.59
N GLU A 46 -4.08 -19.01 19.99
CA GLU A 46 -4.19 -18.51 18.61
C GLU A 46 -3.64 -17.08 18.49
N ALA A 47 -3.93 -16.21 19.46
CA ALA A 47 -3.40 -14.86 19.51
C ALA A 47 -1.86 -14.86 19.62
N GLU A 48 -1.29 -15.74 20.44
CA GLU A 48 0.16 -15.86 20.57
C GLU A 48 0.81 -16.39 19.30
N ILE A 49 0.19 -17.35 18.61
CA ILE A 49 0.65 -17.82 17.29
C ILE A 49 0.65 -16.68 16.27
N ILE A 50 -0.42 -15.87 16.22
CA ILE A 50 -0.51 -14.71 15.31
C ILE A 50 0.55 -13.67 15.66
N ARG A 51 0.77 -13.40 16.96
CA ARG A 51 1.78 -12.45 17.44
C ARG A 51 3.19 -12.90 17.06
N LEU A 52 3.51 -14.18 17.28
CA LEU A 52 4.79 -14.78 16.91
C LEU A 52 4.99 -14.79 15.40
N LYS A 53 3.95 -15.13 14.63
CA LYS A 53 3.99 -15.07 13.16
C LYS A 53 4.19 -13.64 12.65
N GLY A 54 3.49 -12.67 13.23
CA GLY A 54 3.65 -11.26 12.89
C GLY A 54 5.04 -10.73 13.22
N ALA A 55 5.61 -11.14 14.36
CA ALA A 55 6.99 -10.81 14.72
C ALA A 55 8.00 -11.44 13.75
N ALA A 56 7.82 -12.71 13.38
CA ALA A 56 8.67 -13.39 12.40
C ALA A 56 8.58 -12.76 11.00
N GLU A 57 7.38 -12.37 10.56
CA GLU A 57 7.19 -11.67 9.28
C GLU A 57 7.80 -10.26 9.30
N ALA A 58 7.71 -9.55 10.42
CA ALA A 58 8.35 -8.25 10.60
C ALA A 58 9.88 -8.39 10.56
N GLU A 59 10.45 -9.37 11.26
CA GLU A 59 11.89 -9.65 11.24
C GLU A 59 12.36 -10.07 9.83
N ALA A 60 11.59 -10.88 9.12
CA ALA A 60 11.88 -11.26 7.74
C ALA A 60 11.89 -10.04 6.81
N LYS A 61 10.88 -9.16 6.92
CA LYS A 61 10.82 -7.92 6.13
C LYS A 61 11.96 -6.96 6.47
N GLN A 62 12.33 -6.88 7.75
CA GLN A 62 13.45 -6.04 8.19
C GLN A 62 14.78 -6.57 7.66
N LYS A 63 15.01 -7.88 7.71
CA LYS A 63 16.19 -8.51 7.08
C LYS A 63 16.20 -8.33 5.57
N ILE A 64 15.04 -8.38 4.92
CA ILE A 64 14.93 -8.07 3.49
C ILE A 64 15.30 -6.61 3.25
N ALA A 65 14.81 -5.66 4.05
CA ALA A 65 15.14 -4.24 3.93
C ALA A 65 16.63 -3.97 4.18
N GLU A 66 17.22 -4.54 5.22
CA GLU A 66 18.67 -4.48 5.48
C GLU A 66 19.48 -5.11 4.36
N ALA A 67 19.01 -6.23 3.83
CA ALA A 67 19.60 -6.82 2.65
C ALA A 67 19.50 -5.86 1.46
N PHE A 68 18.37 -5.20 1.21
CA PHE A 68 18.22 -4.18 0.15
C PHE A 68 19.12 -2.95 0.35
N GLU A 69 19.41 -2.56 1.60
CA GLU A 69 20.38 -1.48 1.89
C GLU A 69 21.82 -1.92 1.62
N GLN A 70 22.17 -3.17 1.95
CA GLN A 70 23.50 -3.74 1.70
C GLN A 70 23.71 -4.16 0.25
N PHE A 71 22.64 -4.58 -0.43
CA PHE A 71 22.58 -4.83 -1.86
C PHE A 71 22.53 -3.48 -2.57
N GLY A 72 23.70 -2.88 -2.79
CA GLY A 72 23.83 -1.62 -3.52
C GLY A 72 23.11 -1.63 -4.87
N GLN A 73 22.99 -0.44 -5.50
CA GLN A 73 22.21 -0.20 -6.72
C GLN A 73 22.38 -1.26 -7.84
N ALA A 74 23.56 -1.88 -7.96
CA ALA A 74 23.84 -2.93 -8.93
C ALA A 74 23.05 -4.26 -8.71
N ALA A 75 22.81 -4.68 -7.47
CA ALA A 75 22.09 -5.92 -7.17
C ALA A 75 20.58 -5.76 -7.36
N VAL A 76 20.04 -4.58 -7.01
CA VAL A 76 18.66 -4.20 -7.35
C VAL A 76 18.47 -4.17 -8.86
N MET A 77 19.42 -3.60 -9.60
CA MET A 77 19.40 -3.58 -11.07
C MET A 77 19.41 -4.99 -11.66
N ASP A 78 20.26 -5.91 -11.18
CA ASP A 78 20.30 -7.31 -11.65
C ASP A 78 18.97 -8.05 -11.39
N MET A 79 18.35 -7.83 -10.23
CA MET A 79 17.03 -8.42 -9.92
C MET A 79 15.92 -7.87 -10.84
N VAL A 80 15.91 -6.56 -11.08
CA VAL A 80 14.96 -5.92 -12.00
C VAL A 80 15.18 -6.42 -13.42
N LEU A 81 16.42 -6.55 -13.88
CA LEU A 81 16.76 -7.08 -15.20
C LEU A 81 16.31 -8.53 -15.40
N LYS A 82 16.35 -9.37 -14.36
CA LYS A 82 15.82 -10.73 -14.39
C LYS A 82 14.29 -10.79 -14.44
N MET A 83 13.61 -9.83 -13.81
CA MET A 83 12.14 -9.75 -13.78
C MET A 83 11.55 -9.06 -15.02
N LEU A 84 12.30 -8.16 -15.66
CA LEU A 84 11.87 -7.36 -16.82
C LEU A 84 11.26 -8.16 -17.99
N PRO A 85 11.80 -9.33 -18.39
CA PRO A 85 11.31 -10.07 -19.56
C PRO A 85 9.87 -10.57 -19.40
N GLU A 86 9.48 -10.98 -18.21
CA GLU A 86 8.11 -11.47 -17.94
C GLU A 86 7.08 -10.33 -18.06
N TYR A 87 7.42 -9.15 -17.52
CA TYR A 87 6.59 -7.96 -17.69
C TYR A 87 6.52 -7.51 -19.14
N ALA A 88 7.66 -7.48 -19.84
CA ALA A 88 7.72 -7.12 -21.25
C ALA A 88 6.85 -8.05 -22.10
N LYS A 89 6.82 -9.35 -21.81
CA LYS A 89 5.99 -10.33 -22.51
C LYS A 89 4.49 -10.10 -22.28
N GLN A 90 4.07 -9.78 -21.07
CA GLN A 90 2.67 -9.48 -20.75
C GLN A 90 2.20 -8.16 -21.38
N VAL A 91 3.05 -7.14 -21.40
CA VAL A 91 2.74 -5.84 -22.03
C VAL A 91 2.78 -5.93 -23.56
N ALA A 92 3.71 -6.71 -24.12
CA ALA A 92 3.81 -6.92 -25.56
C ALA A 92 2.75 -7.89 -26.10
N SER A 93 2.13 -8.73 -25.26
CA SER A 93 1.10 -9.68 -25.71
C SER A 93 -0.07 -9.04 -26.47
N PRO A 94 -0.71 -7.95 -25.99
CA PRO A 94 -1.76 -7.27 -26.75
C PRO A 94 -1.24 -6.44 -27.93
N LEU A 95 0.02 -5.98 -27.90
CA LEU A 95 0.61 -5.18 -28.98
C LEU A 95 1.15 -6.03 -30.14
N GLY A 96 1.67 -7.23 -29.85
CA GLY A 96 2.15 -8.20 -30.84
C GLY A 96 1.02 -8.82 -31.67
N ASN A 97 -0.23 -8.73 -31.20
CA ASN A 97 -1.42 -9.15 -31.94
C ASN A 97 -1.97 -8.06 -32.89
N ILE A 98 -1.32 -6.89 -32.98
CA ILE A 98 -1.72 -5.80 -33.87
C ILE A 98 -0.73 -5.75 -35.04
N ASP A 99 -1.00 -6.55 -36.09
CA ASP A 99 -0.13 -6.61 -37.28
C ASP A 99 -0.24 -5.38 -38.18
N LYS A 100 -1.38 -4.67 -38.16
CA LYS A 100 -1.62 -3.52 -39.04
C LYS A 100 -2.72 -2.60 -38.51
N ILE A 101 -2.35 -1.40 -38.04
CA ILE A 101 -3.31 -0.31 -37.86
C ILE A 101 -3.56 0.31 -39.24
N THR A 102 -4.69 -0.03 -39.85
CA THR A 102 -5.13 0.60 -41.11
C THR A 102 -6.10 1.73 -40.76
N VAL A 103 -5.66 2.97 -40.97
CA VAL A 103 -6.54 4.15 -40.88
C VAL A 103 -7.37 4.19 -42.16
N VAL A 104 -8.66 3.88 -42.05
CA VAL A 104 -9.60 3.97 -43.17
C VAL A 104 -10.31 5.31 -43.07
N ASP A 105 -9.96 6.23 -43.96
CA ASP A 105 -10.65 7.50 -44.15
C ASP A 105 -11.91 7.23 -44.98
N THR A 106 -13.06 7.00 -44.32
CA THR A 106 -14.34 6.83 -44.99
C THR A 106 -14.96 8.17 -45.34
N GLY A 107 -14.50 8.73 -46.46
CA GLY A 107 -15.29 9.67 -47.25
C GLY A 107 -15.08 11.15 -46.92
N GLY A 108 -14.52 11.84 -47.91
CA GLY A 108 -14.68 13.27 -48.05
C GLY A 108 -13.51 13.88 -48.82
N SER A 109 -13.65 14.01 -50.14
CA SER A 109 -12.80 14.86 -50.96
C SER A 109 -12.90 16.31 -50.46
N SER A 110 -12.09 16.64 -49.47
CA SER A 110 -11.80 17.99 -49.03
C SER A 110 -10.32 18.01 -48.68
N GLU A 111 -9.68 19.16 -48.87
CA GLU A 111 -8.24 19.44 -48.76
C GLU A 111 -7.61 19.16 -47.36
N ASN A 112 -8.31 18.40 -46.51
CA ASN A 112 -7.99 18.03 -45.13
C ASN A 112 -8.10 16.50 -44.91
N GLY A 113 -7.53 15.70 -45.82
CA GLY A 113 -7.41 14.25 -45.66
C GLY A 113 -6.56 13.83 -44.45
N GLY A 114 -6.78 12.62 -43.93
CA GLY A 114 -6.37 12.09 -42.62
C GLY A 114 -5.01 12.46 -41.99
N ALA A 115 -3.97 12.82 -42.77
CA ALA A 115 -2.71 13.33 -42.22
C ALA A 115 -2.82 14.74 -41.59
N ASN A 116 -3.67 15.61 -42.16
CA ASN A 116 -3.96 16.92 -41.60
C ASN A 116 -4.81 16.82 -40.33
N LYS A 117 -5.63 15.77 -40.18
CA LYS A 117 -6.38 15.50 -38.94
C LYS A 117 -5.45 15.10 -37.80
N VAL A 118 -4.43 14.28 -38.03
CA VAL A 118 -3.44 13.92 -37.01
C VAL A 118 -2.63 15.15 -36.59
N THR A 119 -2.17 15.94 -37.55
CA THR A 119 -1.42 17.17 -37.27
C THR A 119 -2.30 18.19 -36.54
N ALA A 120 -3.56 18.36 -36.95
CA ALA A 120 -4.52 19.23 -36.26
C ALA A 120 -4.87 18.71 -34.86
N TYR A 121 -4.97 17.38 -34.67
CA TYR A 121 -5.16 16.78 -33.35
C TYR A 121 -3.96 17.02 -32.44
N ALA A 122 -2.74 16.87 -32.95
CA ALA A 122 -1.52 17.13 -32.20
C ALA A 122 -1.43 18.62 -31.81
N THR A 123 -1.69 19.53 -32.74
CA THR A 123 -1.70 20.98 -32.48
C THR A 123 -2.80 21.38 -31.49
N ASN A 124 -4.02 20.84 -31.62
CA ASN A 124 -5.10 21.08 -30.68
C ASN A 124 -4.79 20.50 -29.30
N LEU A 125 -4.27 19.27 -29.22
CA LEU A 125 -3.90 18.64 -27.96
C LEU A 125 -2.79 19.44 -27.25
N MET A 126 -1.79 19.90 -28.00
CA MET A 126 -0.71 20.74 -27.46
C MET A 126 -1.23 22.09 -26.96
N SER A 127 -2.25 22.66 -27.63
CA SER A 127 -2.88 23.91 -27.22
C SER A 127 -3.70 23.72 -25.95
N THR A 128 -4.55 22.69 -25.90
CA THR A 128 -5.37 22.35 -24.73
C THR A 128 -4.52 21.90 -23.54
N LEU A 129 -3.40 21.19 -23.78
CA LEU A 129 -2.47 20.80 -22.71
C LEU A 129 -1.83 22.01 -22.05
N GLN A 130 -1.32 22.96 -22.84
CA GLN A 130 -0.72 24.18 -22.30
C GLN A 130 -1.74 25.01 -21.50
N GLU A 131 -2.96 25.16 -22.03
CA GLU A 131 -4.03 25.87 -21.34
C GLU A 131 -4.48 25.16 -20.06
N SER A 132 -4.65 23.83 -20.10
CA SER A 132 -5.04 23.02 -18.95
C SER A 132 -3.96 22.99 -17.85
N LEU A 133 -2.68 22.85 -18.23
CA LEU A 133 -1.56 22.91 -17.28
C LEU A 133 -1.44 24.30 -16.65
N LYS A 134 -1.66 25.36 -17.42
CA LYS A 134 -1.66 26.74 -16.90
C LYS A 134 -2.86 27.01 -15.98
N ALA A 135 -4.06 26.56 -16.34
CA ALA A 135 -5.28 26.76 -15.55
C ALA A 135 -5.31 25.90 -14.27
N SER A 136 -4.80 24.68 -14.34
CA SER A 136 -4.82 23.72 -13.23
C SER A 136 -3.62 23.86 -12.28
N SER A 137 -2.44 24.12 -12.84
CA SER A 137 -1.18 24.12 -12.07
C SER A 137 -0.51 25.50 -11.99
N GLY A 138 -1.00 26.51 -12.70
CA GLY A 138 -0.38 27.84 -12.78
C GLY A 138 0.94 27.86 -13.54
N ILE A 139 1.30 26.75 -14.21
CA ILE A 139 2.60 26.59 -14.87
C ILE A 139 2.50 27.15 -16.28
N ASP A 140 3.27 28.20 -16.57
CA ASP A 140 3.47 28.68 -17.93
C ASP A 140 4.61 27.89 -18.59
N VAL A 141 4.24 26.98 -19.48
CA VAL A 141 5.17 26.11 -20.20
C VAL A 141 6.16 26.93 -21.05
N LYS A 142 5.76 28.13 -21.48
CA LYS A 142 6.64 29.04 -22.23
C LYS A 142 7.77 29.56 -21.35
N ASP A 143 7.47 30.02 -20.13
CA ASP A 143 8.48 30.52 -19.19
C ASP A 143 9.42 29.40 -18.72
N LEU A 144 8.91 28.18 -18.55
CA LEU A 144 9.75 27.01 -18.26
C LEU A 144 10.69 26.67 -19.40
N LEU A 145 10.20 26.72 -20.65
CA LEU A 145 11.02 26.44 -21.83
C LEU A 145 12.05 27.55 -22.06
N GLU A 146 11.71 28.82 -21.82
CA GLU A 146 12.65 29.95 -21.88
C GLU A 146 13.74 29.86 -20.79
N ASN A 147 13.38 29.47 -19.56
CA ASN A 147 14.35 29.26 -18.48
C ASN A 147 15.25 28.04 -18.74
N PHE A 148 14.70 26.95 -19.25
CA PHE A 148 15.44 25.73 -19.58
C PHE A 148 16.31 25.90 -20.83
N SER A 149 15.84 26.65 -21.83
CA SER A 149 16.55 26.89 -23.09
C SER A 149 17.50 28.10 -23.04
N GLY A 150 17.45 28.94 -21.99
CA GLY A 150 18.12 30.25 -22.03
C GLY A 150 18.67 30.83 -20.73
N LYS A 151 18.62 30.13 -19.58
CA LYS A 151 19.08 30.75 -18.31
C LYS A 151 19.84 29.82 -17.36
N GLN A 152 20.56 28.83 -17.88
CA GLN A 152 21.52 28.05 -17.11
C GLN A 152 22.98 28.40 -17.50
N MET A 153 23.30 29.69 -17.56
CA MET A 153 24.69 30.16 -17.47
C MET A 153 24.77 31.55 -16.86
N MET A 154 24.29 31.72 -15.63
CA MET A 154 24.85 32.72 -14.72
C MET A 154 24.94 32.08 -13.34
N LEU A 155 26.17 31.72 -12.98
CA LEU A 155 26.56 31.29 -11.64
C LEU A 155 26.24 32.42 -10.64
N PRO A 156 25.72 32.13 -9.44
CA PRO A 156 25.64 33.14 -8.40
C PRO A 156 27.06 33.43 -7.89
N GLU A 157 27.53 34.66 -8.09
CA GLU A 157 28.74 35.15 -7.41
C GLU A 157 28.50 35.08 -5.89
N LYS A 158 29.34 34.28 -5.22
CA LYS A 158 29.40 34.18 -3.77
C LYS A 158 29.99 35.49 -3.25
N SER A 159 29.16 36.36 -2.68
CA SER A 159 29.62 37.56 -1.97
C SER A 159 30.44 37.14 -0.76
N VAL A 160 31.78 37.20 -0.88
CA VAL A 160 32.70 37.14 0.25
C VAL A 160 32.59 38.45 1.00
N ASN A 161 31.81 38.47 2.07
CA ASN A 161 32.01 39.43 3.15
C ASN A 161 31.49 38.86 4.49
N GLU A 162 32.25 37.91 5.05
CA GLU A 162 32.24 37.70 6.49
C GLU A 162 33.51 38.33 7.05
N THR A 163 33.33 39.50 7.64
CA THR A 163 34.28 40.15 8.53
C THR A 163 34.62 39.22 9.69
N MET A 164 35.85 38.73 9.73
CA MET A 164 36.42 38.03 10.88
C MET A 164 36.48 38.98 12.10
N PRO A 165 36.11 38.54 13.32
CA PRO A 165 36.41 39.31 14.53
C PRO A 165 37.91 39.22 14.84
N VAL A 166 38.56 40.37 14.96
CA VAL A 166 39.95 40.50 15.36
C VAL A 166 40.06 40.17 16.85
N SER A 167 40.42 38.92 17.18
CA SER A 167 40.96 38.59 18.50
C SER A 167 42.41 39.03 18.55
N ARG A 168 42.66 40.17 19.22
CA ARG A 168 44.01 40.52 19.69
C ARG A 168 44.33 39.62 20.88
N GLU A 169 45.30 38.74 20.71
CA GLU A 169 45.96 38.09 21.84
C GLU A 169 47.47 38.24 21.68
N ASN A 170 48.06 38.77 22.75
CA ASN A 170 49.45 39.14 22.89
C ASN A 170 50.37 37.94 22.66
N THR A 171 51.45 38.16 21.92
CA THR A 171 52.71 37.43 22.15
C THR A 171 53.82 38.43 22.45
N VAL A 172 54.45 38.11 23.57
CA VAL A 172 55.62 38.73 24.21
C VAL A 172 56.88 38.32 23.42
N ASP A 173 57.95 39.09 23.63
CA ASP A 173 59.37 38.85 23.27
C ASP A 173 59.82 39.17 21.83
N ASN A 174 60.48 40.31 21.65
CA ASN A 174 61.95 40.47 21.83
C ASN A 174 62.41 41.86 21.35
#